data_AF-A0AAE0FBW8-F1
#
_entry.id   AF-A0AAE0FBW8-F1
#
_cell.length_a   1.000
_cell.length_b   1.000
_cell.length_c   1.000
_cell.angle_alpha   90.00
_cell.angle_beta   90.00
_cell.angle_gamma   90.00
#
_symmetry.space_group_name_H-M   'P 1'
#
loop_
_entity.id
_entity.type
_entity.pdbx_description
1 polymer ?
#
loop_
_entity_poly.entity_id
_entity_poly.type
_entity_poly.pdbx_seq_one_letter_code
_entity_poly.pdbx_strand_id
1 'polypeptide(L)'
;MKKTLPPSPAYAWIKCNKDEDAAPCASSAASGEATYRGLPLCGCAKVMRDAGIIGVPGKYYGMPLSHMRIELLQRVEDFDTLIGNLRSLIGGR
;
A
#
# COMPACT_ATOMS: atom_id res chain seq x y z
N MET A 1 20.34 29.36 -17.94
CA MET A 1 19.03 28.89 -17.43
C MET A 1 19.24 27.58 -16.67
N LYS A 2 18.84 27.50 -15.40
CA LYS A 2 18.85 26.22 -14.68
C LYS A 2 17.64 25.41 -15.16
N LYS A 3 17.87 24.21 -15.70
CA LYS A 3 16.79 23.27 -16.02
C LYS A 3 16.30 22.65 -14.71
N THR A 4 15.10 23.01 -14.28
CA THR A 4 14.44 22.32 -13.16
C THR A 4 13.83 21.04 -13.70
N LEU A 5 14.22 19.89 -13.15
CA LEU A 5 13.65 18.59 -13.49
C LEU A 5 12.47 18.28 -12.55
N PRO A 6 11.39 17.66 -13.07
CA PRO A 6 10.30 17.18 -12.22
C PRO A 6 10.75 15.97 -11.38
N PRO A 7 10.03 15.65 -10.28
CA PRO A 7 10.35 14.50 -9.45
C PRO A 7 10.06 13.19 -10.19
N SER A 8 10.97 12.23 -10.11
CA SER A 8 10.84 10.87 -10.63
C SER A 8 11.24 9.84 -9.55
N PRO A 9 10.41 9.65 -8.51
CA PRO A 9 10.77 8.78 -7.40
C PRO A 9 10.74 7.31 -7.81
N ALA A 10 11.57 6.50 -7.16
CA ALA A 10 11.57 5.04 -7.32
C ALA A 10 10.39 4.35 -6.61
N TYR A 11 9.83 5.00 -5.59
CA TYR A 11 8.78 4.46 -4.74
C TYR A 11 7.66 5.48 -4.54
N ALA A 12 6.43 4.98 -4.43
CA ALA A 12 5.31 5.73 -3.92
C ALA A 12 5.05 5.37 -2.45
N TRP A 13 4.94 6.38 -1.62
CA TRP A 13 4.45 6.25 -0.25
C TRP A 13 2.97 6.59 -0.21
N ILE A 14 2.13 5.60 0.08
CA ILE A 14 0.68 5.75 0.08
C ILE A 14 0.19 5.65 1.52
N LYS A 15 -0.70 6.58 1.88
CA LYS A 15 -1.42 6.57 3.15
C LYS A 15 -2.89 6.24 2.89
N CYS A 16 -3.43 5.25 3.58
CA CYS A 16 -4.88 5.05 3.65
C CYS A 16 -5.48 6.11 4.59
N ASN A 17 -6.38 6.94 4.07
CA ASN A 17 -6.94 8.09 4.81
C ASN A 17 -8.31 7.82 5.44
N LYS A 18 -9.02 6.76 5.04
CA LYS A 18 -10.30 6.39 5.67
C LYS A 18 -10.02 5.78 7.03
N ASP A 19 -10.76 6.21 8.06
CA ASP A 19 -10.55 5.76 9.44
C ASP A 19 -10.68 4.24 9.60
N GLU A 20 -11.60 3.63 8.85
CA GLU A 20 -11.81 2.18 8.78
C GLU A 20 -10.59 1.42 8.23
N ASP A 21 -9.89 2.02 7.27
CA ASP A 21 -8.69 1.45 6.65
C ASP A 21 -7.40 1.81 7.44
N ALA A 22 -7.45 2.87 8.26
CA ALA A 22 -6.35 3.29 9.13
C ALA A 22 -6.39 2.64 10.52
N ALA A 23 -7.50 1.97 10.85
CA ALA A 23 -7.73 1.38 12.16
C ALA A 23 -6.63 0.36 12.52
N PRO A 24 -6.11 0.42 13.77
CA PRO A 24 -5.19 -0.59 14.25
C PRO A 24 -5.87 -1.97 14.29
N CYS A 25 -5.07 -3.00 14.12
CA CYS A 25 -5.43 -4.42 14.07
C CYS A 25 -6.00 -5.01 15.38
N ALA A 26 -6.60 -4.16 16.22
CA ALA A 26 -7.01 -4.46 17.58
C ALA A 26 -8.07 -5.58 17.66
N SER A 27 -8.79 -5.87 16.57
CA SER A 27 -9.79 -6.95 16.48
C SER A 27 -9.31 -8.22 15.76
N SER A 28 -8.13 -8.20 15.14
CA SER A 28 -7.62 -9.29 14.27
C SER A 28 -6.39 -10.02 14.83
N ALA A 29 -5.97 -9.67 16.05
CA ALA A 29 -4.89 -10.37 16.74
C ALA A 29 -5.37 -11.68 17.42
N ALA A 30 -6.68 -11.96 17.38
CA ALA A 30 -7.28 -13.14 17.95
C ALA A 30 -7.37 -14.26 16.90
N SER A 31 -6.48 -15.25 17.03
CA SER A 31 -6.65 -16.63 16.54
C SER A 31 -6.83 -16.85 15.03
N GLY A 32 -5.73 -16.81 14.26
CA GLY A 32 -5.65 -17.53 12.97
C GLY A 32 -5.67 -16.70 11.68
N GLU A 33 -5.52 -15.37 11.76
CA GLU A 33 -5.58 -14.51 10.57
C GLU A 33 -4.34 -14.59 9.66
N ALA A 34 -4.59 -14.48 8.35
CA ALA A 34 -3.54 -14.45 7.34
C ALA A 34 -2.53 -13.34 7.66
N THR A 35 -1.25 -13.68 7.64
CA THR A 35 -0.19 -12.67 7.74
C THR A 35 0.22 -12.20 6.35
N TYR A 36 0.76 -10.99 6.28
CA TYR A 36 1.43 -10.47 5.10
C TYR A 36 2.83 -10.06 5.48
N ARG A 37 3.82 -10.79 4.96
CA ARG A 37 5.25 -10.65 5.32
C ARG A 37 5.55 -10.79 6.82
N GLY A 38 4.65 -11.39 7.61
CA GLY A 38 4.80 -11.52 9.07
C GLY A 38 4.14 -10.40 9.87
N LEU A 39 3.38 -9.52 9.22
CA LEU A 39 2.46 -8.58 9.85
C LEU A 39 1.02 -9.08 9.77
N PRO A 40 0.16 -8.73 10.74
CA PRO A 40 -1.27 -9.01 10.63
C PRO A 40 -1.85 -8.32 9.38
N LEU A 41 -2.70 -9.02 8.63
CA LEU A 41 -3.34 -8.51 7.42
C LEU A 41 -4.61 -7.73 7.78
N CYS A 42 -4.44 -6.47 8.16
CA CYS A 42 -5.50 -5.59 8.67
C CYS A 42 -5.27 -4.15 8.18
N GLY A 43 -6.30 -3.32 8.27
CA GLY A 43 -6.27 -1.92 7.84
C GLY A 43 -5.75 -1.77 6.40
N CYS A 44 -4.84 -0.82 6.19
CA CYS A 44 -4.33 -0.46 4.88
C CYS A 44 -3.65 -1.63 4.15
N ALA A 45 -2.93 -2.49 4.86
CA ALA A 45 -2.30 -3.66 4.26
C ALA A 45 -3.33 -4.68 3.71
N LYS A 46 -4.48 -4.82 4.40
CA LYS A 46 -5.58 -5.66 3.94
C LYS A 46 -6.23 -5.08 2.69
N VAL A 47 -6.59 -3.80 2.72
CA VAL A 47 -7.23 -3.09 1.60
C VAL A 47 -6.40 -3.21 0.33
N MET A 48 -5.10 -2.95 0.45
CA MET A 48 -4.19 -3.02 -0.69
C MET A 48 -4.07 -4.46 -1.22
N ARG A 49 -3.98 -5.46 -0.34
CA ARG A 49 -3.88 -6.86 -0.75
C ARG A 49 -5.16 -7.37 -1.41
N ASP A 50 -6.32 -7.03 -0.86
CA ASP A 50 -7.63 -7.41 -1.44
C ASP A 50 -7.82 -6.80 -2.83
N ALA A 51 -7.23 -5.62 -3.07
CA ALA A 51 -7.18 -4.98 -4.39
C ALA A 51 -6.10 -5.58 -5.33
N GLY A 52 -5.39 -6.63 -4.92
CA GLY A 52 -4.29 -7.21 -5.69
C GLY A 52 -3.05 -6.33 -5.77
N ILE A 53 -2.89 -5.35 -4.87
CA ILE A 53 -1.74 -4.45 -4.82
C ILE A 53 -0.73 -4.97 -3.79
N ILE A 54 0.47 -5.31 -4.27
CA ILE A 54 1.56 -5.81 -3.46
C ILE A 54 2.46 -4.63 -3.08
N GLY A 55 2.62 -4.37 -1.78
CA GLY A 55 3.47 -3.30 -1.28
C GLY A 55 4.08 -3.64 0.08
N VAL A 56 5.04 -2.87 0.55
CA VAL A 56 5.69 -3.10 1.85
C VAL A 56 5.01 -2.24 2.92
N PRO A 57 4.53 -2.83 4.02
CA PRO A 57 3.98 -2.05 5.14
C PRO A 57 4.96 -1.02 5.69
N GLY A 58 4.46 0.17 6.01
CA GLY A 58 5.24 1.26 6.58
C GLY A 58 5.92 0.91 7.90
N LYS A 59 5.40 -0.08 8.65
CA LYS A 59 5.97 -0.54 9.93
C LYS A 59 7.42 -0.99 9.80
N TYR A 60 7.83 -1.56 8.66
CA TYR A 60 9.25 -1.93 8.42
C TYR A 60 10.20 -0.73 8.34
N TYR A 61 9.64 0.47 8.15
CA TYR A 61 10.37 1.72 8.02
C TYR A 61 10.06 2.69 9.16
N GLY A 62 9.49 2.21 10.28
CA GLY A 62 9.14 3.03 11.43
C GLY A 62 7.90 3.92 11.22
N MET A 63 7.10 3.67 10.17
CA MET A 63 5.85 4.40 9.92
C MET A 63 4.61 3.65 10.43
N PRO A 64 3.50 4.36 10.69
CA PRO A 64 2.24 3.73 11.07
C PRO A 64 1.74 2.70 10.05
N LEU A 65 0.95 1.72 10.50
CA LEU A 65 0.35 0.69 9.64
C LEU A 65 -0.61 1.25 8.57
N SER A 66 -1.00 2.51 8.68
CA SER A 66 -1.74 3.25 7.66
C SER A 66 -0.92 3.59 6.41
N HIS A 67 0.40 3.37 6.43
CA HIS A 67 1.30 3.67 5.31
C HIS A 67 1.77 2.39 4.62
N MET A 68 1.91 2.47 3.30
CA MET A 68 2.41 1.42 2.43
C MET A 68 3.44 2.01 1.47
N ARG A 69 4.49 1.24 1.18
CA ARG A 69 5.48 1.55 0.15
C ARG A 69 5.22 0.70 -1.08
N ILE A 70 5.08 1.33 -2.24
CA ILE A 70 4.95 0.66 -3.53
C ILE A 70 6.16 0.97 -4.38
N GLU A 71 6.69 -0.05 -5.05
CA GLU A 71 7.79 0.08 -5.98
C GLU A 71 7.27 0.47 -7.37
N LEU A 72 7.86 1.52 -7.94
CA LEU A 72 7.49 2.03 -9.27
C LEU A 72 8.48 1.57 -10.35
N LEU A 73 9.66 1.09 -9.94
CA LEU A 73 10.72 0.58 -10.82
C LEU A 73 10.51 -0.91 -11.15
N GLN A 74 9.33 -1.24 -11.67
CA GLN A 74 8.96 -2.59 -12.11
C GLN A 74 8.97 -2.69 -13.64
N ARG A 75 8.68 -3.87 -14.19
CA ARG A 75 8.39 -3.99 -15.62
C ARG A 75 7.13 -3.19 -15.98
N VAL A 76 7.01 -2.81 -17.26
CA VAL A 76 5.89 -1.97 -17.73
C VAL A 76 4.55 -2.67 -17.48
N GLU A 77 4.46 -3.98 -17.69
CA GLU A 77 3.23 -4.75 -17.49
C GLU A 77 2.82 -4.83 -16.02
N ASP A 78 3.81 -4.96 -15.13
CA ASP A 78 3.60 -4.99 -13.68
C ASP A 78 3.14 -3.60 -13.19
N PHE A 79 3.70 -2.52 -13.76
CA PHE A 79 3.27 -1.15 -13.49
C PHE A 79 1.85 -0.88 -14.00
N ASP A 80 1.51 -1.31 -15.22
CA ASP A 80 0.16 -1.15 -15.77
C ASP A 80 -0.88 -1.91 -14.93
N THR A 81 -0.55 -3.11 -14.48
CA THR A 81 -1.38 -3.90 -13.56
C THR A 81 -1.59 -3.16 -12.23
N LEU A 82 -0.53 -2.61 -11.65
CA LEU A 82 -0.60 -1.79 -10.44
C LEU A 82 -1.53 -0.59 -10.62
N ILE A 83 -1.41 0.14 -11.73
CA ILE A 83 -2.26 1.31 -12.02
C ILE A 83 -3.72 0.89 -12.24
N GLY A 84 -3.97 -0.23 -12.92
CA GLY A 84 -5.31 -0.80 -13.09
C GLY A 84 -5.98 -1.12 -11.75
N ASN A 85 -5.25 -1.82 -10.87
CA ASN A 85 -5.73 -2.19 -9.54
C ASN A 85 -5.97 -0.94 -8.67
N LEU A 86 -5.08 0.05 -8.70
CA LEU A 86 -5.26 1.32 -7.99
C LEU A 86 -6.50 2.08 -8.47
N ARG A 87 -6.73 2.15 -9.79
CA ARG A 87 -7.93 2.80 -10.35
C ARG A 87 -9.20 2.08 -9.94
N SER A 88 -9.20 0.75 -9.94
CA SER A 88 -10.33 -0.05 -9.46
C SER A 88 -10.60 0.19 -7.97
N LEU A 89 -9.54 0.25 -7.15
CA LEU A 89 -9.66 0.52 -5.71
C LEU A 89 -10.22 1.91 -5.40
N ILE A 90 -9.85 2.92 -6.19
CA ILE A 90 -10.29 4.31 -6.01
C ILE A 90 -11.68 4.54 -6.62
N GLY A 91 -11.98 3.95 -7.79
CA GLY A 91 -13.23 4.15 -8.52
C GLY A 91 -14.36 3.19 -8.16
N GLY A 92 -14.04 2.06 -7.53
CA GLY A 92 -15.00 1.03 -7.10
C GLY A 92 -15.47 1.16 -5.65
N ARG A 93 -15.14 2.28 -4.97
CA ARG A 93 -15.56 2.59 -3.61
C ARG A 93 -16.23 3.94 -3.49
#